data_AF-X1G063-F1
#
_entry.id   AF-X1G063-F1
#
_cell.length_a   1.000
_cell.length_b   1.000
_cell.length_c   1.000
_cell.angle_alpha   90.00
_cell.angle_beta   90.00
_cell.angle_gamma   90.00
#
_symmetry.space_group_name_H-M   'P 1'
#
loop_
_entity.id
_entity.type
_entity.pdbx_description
1 polymer ?
#
loop_
_entity_poly.entity_id
_entity_poly.type
_entity_poly.pdbx_seq_one_letter_code
_entity_poly.pdbx_strand_id
1 'polypeptide(L)' 'MSIGLVFNILFDLKHFNALSLLLTEGGSPVGHALVFSSDKETLVFGFFGVSNDEEDRIKYLIEKLIEFAE' A
#
# COMPACT_ATOMS: atom_id res chain seq x y z
N MET A 1 -17.10 -21.67 -9.96
CA MET A 1 -16.61 -21.19 -8.65
C MET A 1 -15.93 -19.85 -8.91
N SER A 2 -16.60 -18.74 -8.60
CA SER A 2 -16.04 -17.40 -8.75
C SER A 2 -15.43 -17.02 -7.40
N ILE A 3 -14.14 -16.72 -7.38
CA ILE A 3 -13.52 -16.01 -6.25
C ILE A 3 -13.98 -14.56 -6.37
N GLY A 4 -14.92 -14.16 -5.53
CA GLY A 4 -15.25 -12.76 -5.32
C GLY A 4 -14.19 -12.16 -4.41
N LEU A 5 -13.12 -11.60 -4.99
CA LEU A 5 -12.18 -10.77 -4.25
C LEU A 5 -12.91 -9.48 -3.87
N VAL A 6 -13.54 -9.47 -2.70
CA VAL A 6 -13.94 -8.21 -2.05
C VAL A 6 -12.67 -7.66 -1.39
N PHE A 7 -11.91 -6.85 -2.13
CA PHE A 7 -10.80 -6.06 -1.58
C PHE A 7 -11.36 -5.00 -0.63
N ASN A 8 -11.56 -5.38 0.63
CA ASN A 8 -11.94 -4.44 1.67
C ASN A 8 -10.67 -4.01 2.41
N ILE A 9 -10.19 -2.79 2.15
CA ILE A 9 -9.02 -2.21 2.83
C ILE A 9 -9.12 -2.35 4.36
N LEU A 10 -10.33 -2.22 4.93
CA LEU A 10 -10.54 -2.39 6.38
C LEU A 10 -10.37 -3.83 6.85
N PHE A 11 -10.69 -4.81 6.01
CA PHE A 11 -10.40 -6.21 6.29
C PHE A 11 -8.89 -6.42 6.31
N ASP A 12 -8.17 -5.91 5.31
CA ASP A 12 -6.71 -6.11 5.21
C ASP A 12 -5.97 -5.48 6.39
N LEU A 13 -6.34 -4.24 6.77
CA LEU A 13 -5.81 -3.56 7.95
C LEU A 13 -6.01 -4.38 9.24
N LYS A 14 -7.15 -5.04 9.40
CA LYS A 14 -7.47 -5.79 10.62
C LYS A 14 -6.92 -7.22 10.63
N HIS A 15 -7.05 -7.91 9.51
CA HIS A 15 -6.74 -9.34 9.41
C HIS A 15 -5.24 -9.57 9.27
N PHE A 16 -4.58 -8.80 8.40
CA PHE A 16 -3.14 -8.90 8.19
C PHE A 16 -2.35 -7.95 9.09
N ASN A 17 -3.03 -7.20 9.98
CA ASN A 17 -2.42 -6.11 10.74
C ASN A 17 -1.62 -5.16 9.82
N ALA A 18 -2.20 -4.86 8.65
CA ALA A 18 -1.53 -4.08 7.63
C ALA A 18 -1.38 -2.62 8.08
N LEU A 19 -0.30 -2.00 7.62
CA LEU A 19 -0.03 -0.57 7.73
C LEU A 19 -0.46 0.14 6.45
N SER A 20 -1.03 1.32 6.61
CA SER A 20 -1.43 2.20 5.52
C SER A 20 -0.37 3.28 5.32
N LEU A 21 0.37 3.18 4.23
CA LEU A 21 1.32 4.21 3.78
C LEU A 21 0.61 5.19 2.85
N LEU A 22 0.49 6.44 3.27
CA LEU A 22 -0.16 7.50 2.51
C LEU A 22 0.89 8.48 1.99
N LEU A 23 0.90 8.69 0.67
CA LEU A 23 1.60 9.80 0.05
C LEU A 23 0.66 11.01 0.05
N THR A 24 1.10 12.11 0.65
CA THR A 24 0.28 13.34 0.73
C THR A 24 0.98 14.53 0.10
N GLU A 25 0.25 15.33 -0.66
CA GLU A 25 0.69 16.61 -1.20
C GLU A 25 -0.26 17.71 -0.75
N GLY A 26 0.25 18.75 -0.09
CA GLY A 26 -0.58 19.82 0.47
C GLY A 26 -1.65 19.32 1.46
N GLY A 27 -1.39 18.20 2.14
CA GLY A 27 -2.34 17.54 3.06
C GLY A 27 -3.40 16.67 2.37
N SER A 28 -3.41 16.59 1.03
CA SER A 28 -4.31 15.71 0.28
C SER A 28 -3.62 14.38 -0.02
N PRO A 29 -4.28 13.22 0.20
CA PRO A 29 -3.73 11.94 -0.19
C PRO A 29 -3.69 11.83 -1.71
N VAL A 30 -2.51 11.65 -2.27
CA VAL A 30 -2.27 11.47 -3.71
C VAL A 30 -1.78 10.07 -4.05
N GLY A 31 -1.41 9.27 -3.05
CA GLY A 31 -1.06 7.86 -3.23
C GLY A 31 -1.28 7.06 -1.94
N HIS A 32 -1.46 5.75 -2.09
CA HIS A 32 -1.71 4.86 -0.97
C HIS A 32 -1.16 3.47 -1.26
N ALA A 33 -0.48 2.89 -0.28
CA ALA A 33 -0.09 1.50 -0.27
C ALA A 33 -0.47 0.82 1.05
N LEU A 34 -0.93 -0.43 0.96
CA LEU A 34 -1.09 -1.30 2.13
C LEU A 34 0.10 -2.24 2.22
N VAL A 35 0.73 -2.30 3.38
CA VAL A 35 1.90 -3.14 3.64
C VAL A 35 1.66 -4.00 4.87
N PHE A 36 2.00 -5.28 4.79
CA PHE A 36 1.93 -6.19 5.94
C PHE A 36 3.10 -7.17 5.92
N SER A 37 3.49 -7.64 7.10
CA SER A 37 4.51 -8.68 7.25
C SER A 37 3.86 -10.05 7.03
N SER A 38 4.38 -10.82 6.07
CA SER A 38 4.01 -12.23 5.90
C SER A 38 4.77 -13.11 6.89
N ASP A 39 5.99 -12.71 7.21
CA ASP A 39 6.87 -13.30 8.22
C ASP A 39 7.92 -12.27 8.67
N LYS A 40 8.91 -12.70 9.47
CA LYS A 40 9.94 -11.80 10.03
C LYS A 40 10.87 -11.17 8.98
N GLU A 41 10.91 -11.69 7.76
CA GLU A 41 11.88 -11.32 6.73
C GLU A 41 11.20 -10.78 5.45
N THR A 42 9.87 -10.96 5.32
CA THR A 42 9.12 -10.62 4.11
C THR A 42 8.00 -9.62 4.39
N LEU A 43 8.10 -8.46 3.74
CA LEU A 43 7.01 -7.49 3.63
C LEU A 43 6.26 -7.68 2.30
N VAL A 44 4.93 -7.70 2.38
CA VAL A 44 4.02 -7.83 1.24
C VAL A 44 3.24 -6.54 1.09
N PHE A 45 3.08 -6.06 -0.13
CA PHE A 45 2.18 -4.96 -0.46
C PHE A 45 0.94 -5.48 -1.18
N GLY A 46 -0.25 -5.11 -0.69
CA GLY A 46 -1.53 -5.62 -1.18
C GLY A 46 -2.26 -4.64 -2.10
N PHE A 47 -2.39 -3.39 -1.66
CA PHE A 47 -2.96 -2.30 -2.44
C PHE A 47 -1.85 -1.31 -2.80
N PHE A 48 -1.86 -0.82 -4.04
CA PHE A 48 -1.00 0.27 -4.50
C PHE A 48 -1.81 1.13 -5.48
N GLY A 49 -1.94 2.41 -5.19
CA GLY A 49 -2.67 3.34 -6.06
C GLY A 49 -2.11 4.74 -5.94
N VAL A 50 -2.02 5.43 -7.08
CA VAL A 50 -1.56 6.82 -7.18
C VAL A 50 -2.55 7.59 -8.05
N SER A 51 -2.90 8.80 -7.61
CA SER A 51 -3.83 9.66 -8.32
C SER A 51 -3.26 10.06 -9.68
N ASN A 52 -4.09 9.90 -10.73
CA ASN A 52 -3.75 10.18 -12.12
C ASN A 52 -2.59 9.34 -12.69
N ASP A 53 -2.21 8.24 -12.03
CA ASP A 53 -1.11 7.36 -12.45
C ASP A 53 0.19 8.12 -12.77
N GLU A 54 0.45 9.21 -12.04
CA GLU A 54 1.60 10.08 -12.27
C GLU A 54 2.91 9.36 -11.95
N GLU A 55 3.77 9.22 -12.96
CA GLU A 55 4.97 8.37 -12.90
C GLU A 55 5.92 8.75 -11.75
N ASP A 56 6.13 10.04 -11.52
CA ASP A 56 7.03 10.53 -10.46
C ASP A 56 6.51 10.18 -9.06
N ARG A 57 5.19 10.27 -8.86
CA ARG A 57 4.55 9.86 -7.60
C ARG A 57 4.60 8.34 -7.39
N ILE A 58 4.44 7.57 -8.46
CA ILE A 58 4.57 6.11 -8.42
C ILE A 58 5.99 5.73 -8.01
N LYS A 59 7.00 6.30 -8.67
CA LYS A 59 8.42 6.08 -8.34
C LYS A 59 8.71 6.43 -6.89
N TYR A 60 8.28 7.62 -6.45
CA TYR A 60 8.49 8.06 -5.08
C TYR A 60 7.83 7.13 -4.05
N LEU A 61 6.60 6.69 -4.28
CA LEU A 61 5.92 5.77 -3.36
C LEU A 61 6.62 4.41 -3.31
N ILE A 62 7.14 3.90 -4.43
CA ILE A 62 7.94 2.67 -4.48
C ILE A 62 9.25 2.84 -3.70
N GLU A 63 9.96 3.96 -3.87
CA GLU A 63 11.17 4.25 -3.10
C GLU A 63 10.89 4.23 -1.59
N LYS A 64 9.78 4.85 -1.15
CA LYS A 64 9.38 4.82 0.26
C LYS A 64 8.98 3.45 0.77
N LEU A 65 8.43 2.58 -0.08
CA LEU A 65 8.15 1.20 0.28
C LEU A 65 9.44 0.39 0.49
N ILE A 66 10.46 0.63 -0.34
CA ILE A 66 11.77 -0.01 -0.21
C ILE A 66 12.47 0.49 1.07
N GLU A 67 12.50 1.80 1.29
CA GLU A 67 13.06 2.39 2.53
C GLU A 67 12.36 1.87 3.79
N PHE A 68 11.04 1.63 3.73
CA PHE A 68 10.29 1.07 4.86
C PHE A 68 10.65 -0.39 5.15
N ALA A 69 11.18 -1.11 4.16
CA ALA A 69 11.52 -2.53 4.29
C ALA A 69 12.95 -2.78 4.78
N GLU A 70 13.82 -1.77 4.77
CA GLU A 70 15.20 -1.79 5.29
C GLU A 70 15.26 -1.51 6.80
#